data_AF-A0A8J3ELW7-F1
#
_entry.id   AF-A0A8J3ELW7-F1
#
_cell.length_a   1.000
_cell.length_b   1.000
_cell.length_c   1.000
_cell.angle_alpha   90.00
_cell.angle_beta   90.00
_cell.angle_gamma   90.00
#
_symmetry.space_group_name_H-M   'P 1'
#
loop_
_entity.id
_entity.type
_entity.pdbx_description
1 polymer ?
#
loop_
_entity_poly.entity_id
_entity_poly.type
_entity_poly.pdbx_seq_one_letter_code
_entity_poly.pdbx_strand_id
1 'polypeptide(L)'
;MIGLMFAIILLNLLALIFVKNLTKNQIVHIWNFTIAFQVCFDVIIELKLKGYWYFYKDKVEYLGLLPHMILVPPVNMMFLNWYP
;
A
#
# COMPACT_ATOMS: atom_id res chain seq x y z
N MET A 1 8.91 9.96 9.70
CA MET A 1 8.62 10.44 8.33
C MET A 1 9.77 10.20 7.35
N ILE A 2 11.03 10.53 7.68
CA ILE A 2 12.18 10.32 6.77
C ILE A 2 12.34 8.85 6.34
N GLY A 3 12.23 7.91 7.28
CA GLY A 3 12.29 6.48 6.95
C GLY A 3 11.18 6.02 5.99
N LEU A 4 9.96 6.55 6.16
CA LEU A 4 8.83 6.26 5.27
C LEU A 4 9.09 6.82 3.85
N MET A 5 9.55 8.07 3.75
CA MET A 5 9.89 8.67 2.46
C MET A 5 11.00 7.90 1.75
N PHE A 6 12.04 7.52 2.50
CA PHE A 6 13.12 6.68 1.97
C PHE A 6 12.60 5.33 1.47
N ALA A 7 11.74 4.66 2.24
CA ALA A 7 11.15 3.38 1.85
C ALA A 7 10.26 3.50 0.62
N ILE A 8 9.45 4.57 0.51
CA ILE A 8 8.63 4.85 -0.67
C ILE A 8 9.52 4.98 -1.90
N ILE A 9 10.55 5.83 -1.85
CA ILE A 9 11.44 6.04 -2.99
C ILE A 9 12.14 4.74 -3.37
N LEU A 10 12.71 4.04 -2.39
CA LEU A 10 13.45 2.81 -2.60
C LEU A 10 12.58 1.72 -3.24
N LEU A 11 11.40 1.43 -2.67
CA LEU A 11 10.56 0.33 -3.14
C LEU A 11 9.93 0.62 -4.51
N ASN A 12 9.63 1.89 -4.82
CA ASN A 12 9.19 2.25 -6.17
C ASN A 12 10.32 2.06 -7.20
N LEU A 13 11.55 2.46 -6.88
CA LEU A 13 12.71 2.23 -7.75
C LEU A 13 12.97 0.74 -7.95
N LEU A 14 12.92 -0.05 -6.88
CA LEU A 14 13.07 -1.50 -6.96
C LEU A 14 11.96 -2.13 -7.81
N ALA A 15 10.71 -1.72 -7.65
CA ALA A 15 9.61 -2.21 -8.48
C ALA A 15 9.85 -1.93 -9.98
N LEU A 16 10.37 -0.76 -10.33
CA LEU A 16 10.73 -0.45 -11.73
C LEU A 16 11.85 -1.33 -12.30
N ILE A 17 12.80 -1.76 -11.46
CA ILE A 17 13.94 -2.58 -11.88
C ILE A 17 13.57 -4.06 -11.97
N PHE A 18 12.80 -4.56 -11.00
CA PHE A 18 12.56 -5.99 -10.80
C PHE A 18 11.27 -6.51 -11.44
N VAL A 19 10.25 -5.67 -11.63
CA VAL A 19 9.00 -6.07 -12.28
C VAL A 19 9.19 -6.12 -13.79
N LYS A 20 9.25 -7.33 -14.35
CA LYS A 20 9.50 -7.58 -15.79
C LYS A 20 8.42 -8.42 -16.46
N ASN A 21 7.67 -9.20 -15.68
CA ASN A 21 6.69 -10.16 -16.19
C ASN A 21 5.25 -9.63 -16.14
N LEU A 22 5.03 -8.44 -15.59
CA LEU A 22 3.69 -7.83 -15.49
C LEU A 22 3.46 -6.84 -16.64
N THR A 23 2.33 -7.00 -17.31
CA THR A 23 1.82 -6.00 -18.26
C THR A 23 1.41 -4.72 -17.53
N LYS A 24 1.36 -3.60 -18.26
CA LYS A 24 0.89 -2.31 -17.72
C LYS A 24 -0.50 -2.40 -17.11
N ASN A 25 -1.40 -3.18 -17.72
CA ASN A 25 -2.75 -3.37 -17.20
C ASN A 25 -2.73 -4.14 -15.87
N GLN A 26 -1.94 -5.21 -15.76
CA GLN A 26 -1.78 -5.95 -14.51
C GLN A 26 -1.22 -5.07 -13.40
N ILE A 27 -0.22 -4.24 -13.71
CA ILE A 27 0.32 -3.24 -12.77
C ILE A 27 -0.78 -2.33 -12.25
N VAL A 28 -1.58 -1.73 -13.14
CA VAL A 28 -2.68 -0.84 -12.76
C VAL A 28 -3.75 -1.56 -11.95
N HIS A 29 -4.09 -2.81 -12.28
CA HIS A 29 -5.05 -3.61 -11.53
C HIS A 29 -4.55 -3.96 -10.13
N ILE A 30 -3.31 -4.42 -10.00
CA ILE A 30 -2.69 -4.71 -8.69
C ILE A 30 -2.67 -3.45 -7.83
N TRP A 31 -2.32 -2.31 -8.44
CA TRP A 31 -2.24 -1.04 -7.74
C TRP A 31 -3.60 -0.59 -7.21
N ASN A 32 -4.60 -0.55 -8.08
CA ASN A 32 -5.97 -0.17 -7.70
C ASN A 32 -6.58 -1.15 -6.70
N PHE A 33 -6.41 -2.45 -6.90
CA PHE A 33 -6.91 -3.47 -5.98
C PHE A 33 -6.31 -3.31 -4.58
N THR A 34 -5.00 -3.10 -4.50
CA THR A 34 -4.29 -2.90 -3.22
C THR A 34 -4.85 -1.71 -2.47
N ILE A 35 -5.00 -0.56 -3.15
CA ILE A 35 -5.54 0.65 -2.53
C ILE A 35 -6.99 0.45 -2.10
N ALA A 36 -7.83 -0.10 -2.97
CA ALA A 36 -9.25 -0.33 -2.66
C ALA A 36 -9.41 -1.25 -1.45
N PHE A 37 -8.62 -2.32 -1.38
CA PHE A 37 -8.65 -3.26 -0.26
C PHE A 37 -8.24 -2.59 1.06
N GLN A 38 -7.15 -1.82 1.05
CA GLN A 38 -6.69 -1.03 2.21
C GLN A 38 -7.80 -0.06 2.68
N VAL A 39 -8.39 0.70 1.76
CA VAL A 39 -9.48 1.64 2.10
C VAL A 39 -10.70 0.92 2.66
N CYS A 40 -11.09 -0.23 2.09
CA CYS A 40 -12.17 -1.04 2.64
C CYS A 40 -11.86 -1.52 4.06
N PHE A 41 -10.63 -1.95 4.31
CA PHE A 41 -10.18 -2.34 5.65
C PHE A 41 -10.24 -1.18 6.62
N ASP A 42 -9.70 -0.01 6.27
CA ASP A 42 -9.71 1.19 7.11
C ASP A 42 -11.16 1.60 7.45
N VAL A 43 -12.06 1.62 6.45
CA VAL A 43 -13.47 1.98 6.68
C VAL A 43 -14.18 1.00 7.61
N ILE A 44 -13.98 -0.30 7.43
CA ILE A 44 -14.70 -1.33 8.20
C ILE A 44 -14.07 -1.53 9.58
N ILE A 45 -12.76 -1.75 9.63
CA ILE A 45 -12.06 -2.20 10.83
C ILE A 45 -11.61 -1.01 11.65
N GLU A 46 -10.93 -0.04 11.04
CA GLU A 46 -10.40 1.12 11.77
C GLU A 46 -11.50 2.10 12.17
N LEU A 47 -12.32 2.55 11.22
CA LEU A 47 -13.33 3.60 11.46
C LEU A 47 -14.62 3.05 12.07
N LYS A 48 -15.25 2.07 11.44
CA LYS A 48 -16.57 1.55 11.88
C LYS A 48 -16.46 0.70 13.15
N LEU A 49 -15.52 -0.23 13.20
CA LEU A 49 -15.36 -1.14 14.33
C LEU A 49 -14.41 -0.60 15.42
N LYS A 50 -13.75 0.53 15.18
CA LYS A 50 -12.75 1.11 16.08
C LYS A 50 -11.70 0.08 16.50
N GLY A 51 -11.27 -0.80 15.60
CA GLY A 51 -10.40 -1.95 15.88
C GLY A 51 -9.04 -1.58 16.49
N TYR A 52 -8.60 -0.34 16.33
CA TYR A 52 -7.37 0.22 16.88
C TYR A 52 -7.60 1.37 17.89
N TRP A 53 -8.76 1.38 18.55
CA TRP A 53 -9.17 2.42 19.52
C TRP A 53 -8.15 2.71 20.64
N TYR A 54 -7.28 1.75 20.94
CA TYR A 54 -6.22 1.85 21.96
C TYR A 54 -5.01 2.68 21.47
N PHE A 55 -4.77 2.75 20.16
CA PHE A 55 -3.65 3.53 19.60
C PHE A 55 -4.06 4.95 19.23
N TYR A 56 -5.27 5.14 18.73
CA TYR A 56 -5.73 6.43 18.22
C TYR A 56 -7.08 6.79 18.85
N LYS A 57 -7.04 7.66 19.86
CA LYS A 57 -8.25 8.28 20.42
C LYS A 57 -8.83 9.24 19.38
N ASP A 58 -9.80 8.75 18.61
CA ASP A 58 -10.72 9.48 17.74
C ASP A 58 -10.07 10.41 16.69
N LYS A 59 -8.79 10.21 16.35
CA LYS A 59 -8.09 10.95 15.30
C LYS A 59 -7.86 10.06 14.08
N VAL A 60 -8.29 10.54 12.92
CA VAL A 60 -7.97 9.92 11.64
C VAL A 60 -6.53 10.28 11.27
N GLU A 61 -5.65 9.28 11.15
CA GLU A 61 -4.26 9.49 10.74
C GLU A 61 -4.13 9.50 9.21
N TYR A 62 -4.34 10.67 8.60
CA TYR A 62 -4.23 10.85 7.14
C TYR A 62 -2.86 10.50 6.55
N LEU A 63 -1.80 10.54 7.37
CA LEU A 63 -0.45 10.15 6.93
C LEU A 63 -0.35 8.64 6.63
N GLY A 64 -1.24 7.82 7.20
CA GLY A 64 -1.37 6.39 6.88
C GLY A 64 -1.80 6.12 5.43
N LEU A 65 -2.38 7.11 4.74
CA LEU A 65 -2.75 6.96 3.32
C LEU A 65 -1.51 6.86 2.41
N LEU A 66 -0.41 7.52 2.76
CA LEU A 66 0.81 7.50 1.95
C LEU A 66 1.34 6.07 1.73
N PRO A 67 1.58 5.26 2.79
CA PRO A 67 2.01 3.89 2.57
C PRO A 67 0.98 3.06 1.81
N HIS A 68 -0.33 3.25 2.05
CA HIS A 68 -1.37 2.49 1.35
C HIS A 68 -1.39 2.78 -0.16
N MET A 69 -1.15 4.03 -0.56
CA MET A 69 -1.23 4.46 -1.96
C MET A 69 0.05 4.21 -2.76
N ILE A 70 1.24 4.37 -2.16
CA ILE A 70 2.49 4.41 -2.93
C ILE A 70 3.63 3.59 -2.32
N LEU A 71 3.44 2.91 -1.19
CA LEU A 71 4.44 1.97 -0.63
C LEU A 71 4.04 0.52 -0.85
N VAL A 72 2.81 0.15 -0.45
CA VAL A 72 2.33 -1.23 -0.49
C VAL A 72 2.12 -1.74 -1.92
N PRO A 73 1.58 -0.95 -2.88
CA PRO A 73 1.40 -1.45 -4.24
C PRO A 73 2.70 -1.87 -4.95
N PRO A 74 3.82 -1.11 -4.89
CA PRO A 74 5.13 -1.57 -5.36
C PRO A 74 5.57 -2.92 -4.80
N VAL A 75 5.36 -3.15 -3.51
CA VAL A 75 5.72 -4.41 -2.84
C VAL A 75 4.87 -5.56 -3.39
N ASN A 76 3.56 -5.35 -3.53
CA ASN A 76 2.66 -6.36 -4.08
C ASN A 76 3.00 -6.72 -5.54
N MET A 77 3.41 -5.73 -6.35
CA MET A 77 3.88 -5.99 -7.71
C MET A 77 5.13 -6.86 -7.74
N MET A 78 6.13 -6.55 -6.91
CA MET A 78 7.35 -7.36 -6.83
C MET A 78 7.04 -8.78 -6.34
N PHE A 79 6.20 -8.91 -5.32
CA PHE A 79 5.76 -10.21 -4.80
C PHE A 79 5.09 -11.06 -5.88
N LEU A 80 4.12 -10.50 -6.61
CA LEU A 80 3.41 -11.22 -7.67
C LEU A 80 4.30 -11.52 -8.88
N ASN A 81 5.23 -10.63 -9.22
CA ASN A 81 6.17 -10.84 -10.33
C ASN A 81 7.20 -11.94 -10.05
N TRP A 82 7.54 -12.19 -8.77
CA TRP A 82 8.47 -13.24 -8.35
C TRP A 82 7.77 -14.57 -8.03
N TYR A 83 6.45 -14.60 -8.00
CA TYR A 83 5.71 -15.84 -7.81
C TYR A 83 5.82 -16.72 -9.08
N PRO A 84 6.11 -18.03 -8.93
CA PRO A 84 6.28 -18.94 -10.06
C PRO A 84 5.00 -19.16 -10.89
#